data_AF-A0A7S1WXW6-F1
#
_entry.id   AF-A0A7S1WXW6-F1
#
_cell.length_a   1.000
_cell.length_b   1.000
_cell.length_c   1.000
_cell.angle_alpha   90.00
_cell.angle_beta   90.00
_cell.angle_gamma   90.00
#
_symmetry.space_group_name_H-M   'P 1'
#
loop_
_entity.id
_entity.type
_entity.pdbx_description
1 polymer ?
#
loop_
_entity_poly.entity_id
_entity_poly.type
_entity_poly.pdbx_seq_one_letter_code
_entity_poly.pdbx_strand_id
1 'polypeptide(L)'
;FTSRMCGACQMIRGKYVGMKNFLPDDVLFAVVDLELSDRAICTNALGQIAFVPAFQVYCEGDRVDYFLASHESTLKERIEKVNTELQKKKQQARSGTRQTS
;
A
#
# COMPACT_ATOMS: atom_id res chain seq x y z
N PHE A 1 -4.86 -0.99 6.14
CA PHE A 1 -5.69 -1.54 7.23
C PHE A 1 -5.63 -0.64 8.44
N THR A 2 -6.79 -0.27 8.97
CA THR A 2 -6.97 0.69 10.07
C THR A 2 -7.97 0.14 11.07
N SER A 3 -7.94 0.67 12.29
CA SER A 3 -9.02 0.51 13.27
C SER A 3 -9.47 1.87 13.79
N ARG A 4 -10.76 2.02 14.09
CA ARG A 4 -11.30 3.23 14.71
C ARG A 4 -10.88 3.37 16.17
N MET A 5 -10.60 2.24 16.82
CA MET A 5 -10.13 2.16 18.20
C MET A 5 -8.60 2.37 18.33
N CYS A 6 -7.91 2.58 17.22
CA CYS A 6 -6.45 2.72 17.16
C CYS A 6 -6.05 4.19 16.99
N GLY A 7 -5.47 4.80 18.03
CA GLY A 7 -5.04 6.21 18.01
C GLY A 7 -4.01 6.50 16.91
N ALA A 8 -3.00 5.63 16.75
CA ALA A 8 -2.01 5.76 15.68
C ALA A 8 -2.63 5.72 14.27
N CYS A 9 -3.70 4.94 14.11
CA CYS A 9 -4.41 4.83 12.84
C CYS A 9 -5.16 6.12 12.51
N GLN A 10 -5.78 6.75 13.50
CA GLN A 10 -6.45 8.05 13.33
C GLN A 10 -5.45 9.14 12.94
N MET A 11 -4.27 9.17 13.58
CA MET A 11 -3.21 10.13 13.28
C MET A 11 -2.69 10.01 11.85
N ILE A 12 -2.46 8.79 11.36
CA ILE A 12 -1.87 8.60 10.03
C ILE A 12 -2.88 8.68 8.89
N ARG A 13 -4.18 8.52 9.16
CA ARG A 13 -5.22 8.50 8.11
C ARG A 13 -5.21 9.74 7.23
N GLY A 14 -5.17 10.93 7.82
CA GLY A 14 -5.12 12.18 7.05
C GLY A 14 -3.86 12.30 6.18
N LYS A 15 -2.73 11.83 6.71
CA LYS A 15 -1.45 11.79 5.99
C LYS A 15 -1.51 10.79 4.82
N TYR A 16 -2.12 9.63 5.04
CA TYR A 16 -2.32 8.63 3.98
C TYR A 16 -3.13 9.17 2.81
N VAL A 17 -4.26 9.82 3.08
CA VAL A 17 -5.10 10.42 2.03
C VAL A 17 -4.36 11.54 1.29
N GLY A 18 -3.60 12.37 2.01
CA GLY A 18 -2.81 13.44 1.40
C GLY A 18 -1.71 12.98 0.44
N MET A 19 -1.23 11.74 0.57
CA MET A 19 -0.18 11.21 -0.31
C MET A 19 -0.65 10.90 -1.73
N LYS A 20 -1.97 10.77 -1.96
CA LYS A 20 -2.52 10.54 -3.29
C LYS A 20 -2.03 11.57 -4.31
N ASN A 21 -1.79 12.80 -3.86
CA ASN A 21 -1.31 13.90 -4.71
C ASN A 21 0.14 13.73 -5.20
N PHE A 22 0.91 12.80 -4.64
CA PHE A 22 2.32 12.57 -4.99
C PHE A 22 2.56 11.25 -5.70
N LEU A 23 1.51 10.45 -5.91
CA LEU A 23 1.61 9.18 -6.62
C LEU A 23 1.03 9.28 -8.03
N PRO A 24 1.48 8.40 -8.95
CA PRO A 24 0.88 8.28 -10.27
C PRO A 24 -0.63 8.00 -10.20
N ASP A 25 -1.39 8.51 -11.18
CA ASP A 25 -2.84 8.36 -11.25
C ASP A 25 -3.33 6.92 -11.32
N ASP A 26 -2.49 6.00 -11.78
CA ASP A 26 -2.78 4.57 -11.87
C ASP A 26 -2.55 3.80 -10.54
N VAL A 27 -2.15 4.50 -9.46
CA VAL A 27 -2.05 3.91 -8.13
C VAL A 27 -3.36 4.07 -7.38
N LEU A 28 -4.00 2.95 -7.07
CA LEU A 28 -5.22 2.90 -6.27
C LEU A 28 -4.90 2.87 -4.78
N PHE A 29 -5.65 3.65 -4.01
CA PHE A 29 -5.57 3.70 -2.56
C PHE A 29 -6.82 3.07 -1.95
N ALA A 30 -6.63 2.17 -0.98
CA ALA A 30 -7.71 1.53 -0.26
C ALA A 30 -7.49 1.65 1.25
N VAL A 31 -8.53 2.10 1.95
CA VAL A 31 -8.57 2.09 3.42
C VAL A 31 -9.54 1.01 3.86
N VAL A 32 -9.00 -0.06 4.44
CA VAL A 32 -9.77 -1.17 5.00
C VAL A 32 -9.89 -0.98 6.51
N ASP A 33 -11.11 -0.72 6.98
CA ASP A 33 -11.47 -0.57 8.40
C ASP A 33 -11.83 -1.94 8.96
N LEU A 34 -11.05 -2.44 9.94
CA LEU A 34 -11.15 -3.81 10.45
C LEU A 34 -12.50 -4.10 11.12
N GLU A 35 -13.15 -3.07 11.66
CA GLU A 35 -14.42 -3.18 12.37
C GLU A 35 -15.63 -3.20 11.42
N LEU A 36 -15.45 -2.76 10.17
CA LEU A 36 -16.51 -2.71 9.16
C LEU A 36 -16.33 -3.70 8.01
N SER A 37 -15.17 -4.34 7.93
CA SER A 37 -14.84 -5.27 6.85
C SER A 37 -15.10 -6.71 7.27
N ASP A 38 -15.30 -7.59 6.28
CA ASP A 38 -15.45 -9.02 6.55
C ASP A 38 -14.20 -9.57 7.25
N ARG A 39 -14.42 -10.24 8.40
CA ARG A 39 -13.34 -10.76 9.25
C ARG A 39 -12.48 -11.79 8.51
N ALA A 40 -13.07 -12.68 7.71
CA ALA A 40 -12.33 -13.70 6.99
C ALA A 40 -11.40 -13.07 5.94
N ILE A 41 -11.86 -12.01 5.26
CA ILE A 41 -11.02 -11.23 4.33
C ILE A 41 -9.85 -10.59 5.09
N CYS A 42 -10.11 -9.92 6.21
CA CYS A 42 -9.06 -9.29 7.01
C CYS A 42 -8.05 -10.30 7.55
N THR A 43 -8.51 -11.46 8.04
CA THR A 43 -7.64 -12.54 8.54
C THR A 43 -6.81 -13.16 7.41
N ASN A 44 -7.37 -13.35 6.22
CA ASN A 44 -6.62 -13.84 5.08
C ASN A 44 -5.53 -12.84 4.63
N ALA A 45 -5.83 -11.54 4.69
CA ALA A 45 -4.88 -10.51 4.29
C ALA A 45 -3.76 -10.27 5.32
N LEU A 46 -4.09 -10.24 6.62
CA LEU A 46 -3.19 -9.83 7.69
C LEU A 46 -2.69 -10.97 8.59
N GLY A 47 -3.32 -12.14 8.52
CA GLY A 47 -3.14 -13.21 9.50
C GLY A 47 -4.13 -13.13 10.66
N GLN A 48 -4.08 -14.11 11.56
CA GLN A 48 -4.98 -14.19 12.72
C GLN A 48 -4.71 -13.11 13.77
N ILE A 49 -3.46 -12.68 13.89
CA ILE A 49 -3.02 -11.61 14.78
C ILE A 49 -2.41 -10.53 13.91
N ALA A 50 -2.99 -9.34 13.95
CA ALA A 50 -2.57 -8.21 13.14
C ALA A 50 -2.44 -6.94 13.98
N PHE A 51 -1.39 -6.19 13.72
CA PHE A 51 -1.19 -4.87 14.28
C PHE A 51 -1.59 -3.83 13.24
N VAL A 52 -2.19 -2.73 13.68
CA VAL A 52 -2.60 -1.61 12.83
C VAL A 52 -2.03 -0.30 13.38
N PRO A 53 -1.74 0.71 12.53
CA PRO A 53 -1.97 0.74 11.08
C PRO A 53 -0.99 -0.15 10.30
N ALA A 54 -1.53 -0.93 9.36
CA ALA A 54 -0.76 -1.80 8.47
C ALA A 54 -1.02 -1.43 7.01
N PHE A 55 0.04 -1.48 6.21
CA PHE A 55 0.03 -1.14 4.81
C PHE A 55 0.44 -2.35 3.98
N GLN A 56 -0.26 -2.55 2.87
CA GLN A 56 0.03 -3.58 1.89
C GLN A 56 0.09 -2.91 0.54
N VAL A 57 1.10 -3.31 -0.25
CA VAL A 57 1.31 -2.81 -1.59
C VAL A 57 1.18 -3.97 -2.55
N TYR A 58 0.35 -3.77 -3.57
CA TYR A 58 0.08 -4.76 -4.59
C TYR A 58 0.51 -4.26 -5.97
N CYS A 59 1.08 -5.15 -6.77
CA CYS A 59 1.43 -4.92 -8.17
C CYS A 59 1.00 -6.15 -8.96
N GLU A 60 0.16 -5.97 -9.98
CA GLU A 60 -0.29 -7.06 -10.86
C GLU A 60 -0.95 -8.24 -10.10
N GLY A 61 -1.62 -7.93 -8.98
CA GLY A 61 -2.29 -8.93 -8.13
C GLY A 61 -1.42 -9.50 -7.01
N ASP A 62 -0.10 -9.34 -7.09
CA ASP A 62 0.84 -9.85 -6.10
C ASP A 62 1.17 -8.81 -5.01
N ARG A 63 1.26 -9.27 -3.76
CA ARG A 63 1.71 -8.42 -2.65
C ARG A 63 3.23 -8.26 -2.71
N VAL A 64 3.70 -7.04 -2.96
CA VAL A 64 5.13 -6.71 -3.12
C VAL A 64 5.75 -6.05 -1.91
N ASP A 65 4.95 -5.46 -1.01
CA ASP A 65 5.42 -4.94 0.27
C ASP A 65 4.34 -5.08 1.36
N TYR A 66 4.81 -5.19 2.60
CA TYR A 66 4.01 -5.19 3.81
C TYR A 66 4.78 -4.52 4.93
N PHE A 67 4.18 -3.51 5.55
CA PHE A 67 4.82 -2.79 6.64
C PHE A 67 3.81 -2.17 7.61
N LEU A 68 4.28 -1.94 8.83
CA LEU A 68 3.58 -1.15 9.83
C LEU A 68 4.18 0.26 9.83
N ALA A 69 3.33 1.28 9.94
CA ALA A 69 3.81 2.66 10.01
C ALA A 69 2.90 3.52 10.89
N SER A 70 3.42 4.01 12.00
CA SER A 70 2.74 4.96 12.88
C SER A 70 3.09 6.43 12.57
N HIS A 71 4.05 6.68 11.68
CA HIS A 71 4.57 8.01 11.36
C HIS A 71 4.61 8.27 9.85
N GLU A 72 4.46 9.53 9.48
CA GLU A 72 4.41 9.99 8.08
C GLU A 72 5.71 9.73 7.32
N SER A 73 6.87 9.86 7.98
CA SER A 73 8.18 9.66 7.34
C SER A 73 8.36 8.24 6.80
N THR A 74 8.10 7.23 7.63
CA THR A 74 8.19 5.82 7.25
C THR A 74 7.25 5.49 6.09
N LEU A 75 6.05 6.05 6.13
CA LEU A 75 5.05 5.83 5.10
C LEU A 75 5.45 6.45 3.76
N LYS A 76 5.99 7.67 3.76
CA LYS A 76 6.55 8.33 2.56
C LYS A 76 7.71 7.55 1.98
N GLU A 77 8.70 7.20 2.81
CA GLU A 77 9.88 6.45 2.38
C GLU A 77 9.51 5.14 1.66
N ARG A 78 8.56 4.38 2.25
CA ARG A 78 8.11 3.11 1.68
C ARG A 78 7.39 3.29 0.35
N ILE A 79 6.56 4.32 0.24
CA ILE A 79 5.82 4.62 -0.98
C ILE A 79 6.73 5.12 -2.10
N GLU A 80 7.71 5.98 -1.78
CA GLU A 80 8.73 6.43 -2.74
C GLU A 80 9.56 5.27 -3.29
N LYS A 81 9.95 4.34 -2.41
CA LYS A 81 10.64 3.12 -2.79
C LYS A 81 9.79 2.29 -3.76
N VAL A 82 8.53 2.04 -3.42
CA VAL A 82 7.60 1.29 -4.28
C VAL A 82 7.42 1.98 -5.64
N ASN A 83 7.20 3.30 -5.65
CA ASN A 83 7.03 4.06 -6.89
C ASN A 83 8.27 3.93 -7.78
N THR A 84 9.46 4.05 -7.19
CA THR A 84 10.73 3.89 -7.92
C THR A 84 10.84 2.50 -8.56
N GLU A 85 10.49 1.44 -7.83
CA GLU A 85 10.51 0.07 -8.36
C GLU A 85 9.45 -0.14 -9.46
N LEU A 86 8.26 0.46 -9.34
CA LEU A 86 7.24 0.43 -10.39
C LEU A 86 7.70 1.13 -11.67
N GLN A 87 8.37 2.27 -11.56
CA GLN A 87 8.90 2.99 -12.73
C GLN A 87 10.00 2.18 -13.43
N LYS A 88 10.91 1.55 -12.67
CA LYS A 88 11.95 0.67 -13.23
C LYS A 88 11.34 -0.49 -14.02
N LYS A 89 10.32 -1.16 -13.46
CA LYS A 89 9.61 -2.26 -14.15
C LYS A 89 8.94 -1.78 -15.44
N LYS A 90 8.24 -0.63 -15.41
CA LYS A 90 7.62 -0.04 -16.60
C LYS A 90 8.65 0.27 -17.71
N GLN A 91 9.84 0.75 -17.34
CA GLN A 91 10.92 1.02 -18.30
C GLN A 91 11.48 -0.27 -18.91
N GLN A 92 11.69 -1.32 -18.11
CA GLN A 92 12.14 -2.63 -18.58
C GLN A 92 11.12 -3.31 -19.50
N ALA A 93 9.82 -3.24 -19.17
CA ALA A 93 8.75 -3.77 -20.00
C ALA A 93 8.69 -3.06 -21.37
N ARG A 94 8.96 -1.75 -21.43
CA ARG A 94 8.98 -0.97 -22.66
C ARG A 94 10.24 -1.18 -23.52
N SER A 95 11.38 -1.51 -22.91
CA SER A 95 12.62 -1.83 -23.65
C SER A 95 12.66 -3.26 -24.18
N GLY A 96 11.87 -4.17 -23.61
CA GLY A 96 11.79 -5.59 -24.03
C GLY A 96 10.88 -5.87 -25.25
N THR A 97 10.03 -4.94 -25.69
CA THR A 97 9.02 -5.20 -26.77
C THR A 97 9.56 -5.08 -28.20
N ARG A 98 10.89 -5.04 -28.43
CA ARG A 98 11.48 -5.09 -29.79
C ARG A 98 12.20 -6.41 -30.02
N GLN A 99 11.46 -7.51 -30.16
CA GLN A 99 11.88 -8.69 -30.94
C GLN A 99 10.75 -9.74 -30.94
N THR A 100 9.88 -9.65 -31.94
CA THR A 100 9.26 -10.84 -32.57
C THR A 100 9.11 -10.48 -34.04
N SER A 101 9.90 -11.15 -34.86
CA SER A 101 9.90 -11.11 -36.33
C SER A 101 8.87 -12.08 -36.89
#